data_AF-A0A8T7D8I2-F1
#
_entry.id   AF-A0A8T7D8I2-F1
#
_cell.length_a   1.000
_cell.length_b   1.000
_cell.length_c   1.000
_cell.angle_alpha   90.00
_cell.angle_beta   90.00
_cell.angle_gamma   90.00
#
_symmetry.space_group_name_H-M   'P 1'
#
loop_
_entity.id
_entity.type
_entity.pdbx_description
1 polymer ?
#
loop_
_entity_poly.entity_id
_entity_poly.type
_entity_poly.pdbx_seq_one_letter_code
_entity_poly.pdbx_strand_id
1 'polypeptide(L)'
;MTYKTPSKSALFICLCLATAFNNVFASDLDNAVTAMRAGDFAEAYCIMRPLAENGDADAQYNIGWMYMNGYGLRVNDSLALEWWQKAAAQGHSDASFSIGMLYSLGDGEVAKDSDAAIDNYLVAAIDGHEDAIVILKSMMLRNDEAITERLYSIIKDHESLFGIKRQVKATKLNARKGPSTESKIITRLLKGEVVLELNKQEQWSQVVALRDEAIKQTIWVYSPLLEDILSAEAIAE
;
A
#
# COMPACT_ATOMS: atom_id res chain seq x y z
N MET A 1 65.59 -0.77 24.49
CA MET A 1 64.16 -0.59 24.83
C MET A 1 63.34 -1.38 23.83
N THR A 2 62.91 -2.58 24.22
CA THR A 2 62.15 -3.51 23.37
C THR A 2 60.67 -3.21 23.49
N TYR A 3 60.05 -2.79 22.39
CA TYR A 3 58.60 -2.59 22.30
C TYR A 3 57.88 -3.94 22.33
N LYS A 4 57.06 -4.14 23.36
CA LYS A 4 56.20 -5.32 23.52
C LYS A 4 54.93 -5.08 22.71
N THR A 5 54.71 -5.85 21.65
CA THR A 5 53.47 -5.85 20.87
C THR A 5 52.28 -6.23 21.75
N PRO A 6 51.12 -5.56 21.65
CA PRO A 6 49.94 -5.93 22.43
C PRO A 6 49.36 -7.27 21.93
N SER A 7 48.90 -8.07 22.89
CA SER A 7 48.27 -9.38 22.69
C SER A 7 47.02 -9.28 21.82
N LYS A 8 46.82 -10.24 20.90
CA LYS A 8 45.65 -10.39 20.01
C LYS A 8 44.32 -10.71 20.74
N SER A 9 44.28 -10.58 22.07
CA SER A 9 43.15 -10.99 22.91
C SER A 9 42.04 -9.95 23.04
N ALA A 10 42.21 -8.72 22.53
CA ALA A 10 41.26 -7.63 22.76
C ALA A 10 40.21 -7.44 21.63
N LEU A 11 40.31 -8.15 20.50
CA LEU A 11 39.42 -7.91 19.35
C LEU A 11 38.18 -8.82 19.28
N PHE A 12 38.02 -9.78 20.19
CA PHE A 12 36.92 -10.77 20.12
C PHE A 12 35.69 -10.44 20.98
N ILE A 13 35.73 -9.37 21.79
CA ILE A 13 34.62 -9.05 22.71
C ILE A 13 33.53 -8.19 22.03
N CYS A 14 33.80 -7.57 20.87
CA CYS A 14 32.87 -6.60 20.27
C CYS A 14 31.89 -7.20 19.24
N LEU A 15 32.04 -8.45 18.80
CA LEU A 15 31.14 -9.05 17.80
C LEU A 15 29.97 -9.83 18.41
N CYS A 16 30.13 -10.40 19.62
CA CYS A 16 29.06 -11.17 20.29
C CYS A 16 28.04 -10.29 21.03
N LEU A 17 28.43 -9.07 21.44
CA LEU A 17 27.52 -8.12 22.10
C LEU A 17 26.46 -7.57 21.14
N ALA A 18 26.78 -7.37 19.85
CA ALA A 18 25.81 -6.92 18.85
C ALA A 18 24.76 -7.99 18.52
N THR A 19 25.14 -9.26 18.46
CA THR A 19 24.20 -10.38 18.22
C THR A 19 23.33 -10.67 19.44
N ALA A 20 23.85 -10.50 20.66
CA ALA A 20 23.08 -10.73 21.88
C ALA A 20 22.07 -9.60 22.14
N PHE A 21 22.38 -8.35 21.79
CA PHE A 21 21.45 -7.23 21.95
C PHE A 21 20.23 -7.36 21.03
N ASN A 22 20.43 -7.75 19.76
CA ASN A 22 19.33 -7.93 18.82
C ASN A 22 18.43 -9.14 19.16
N ASN A 23 18.94 -10.14 19.87
CA ASN A 23 18.18 -11.35 20.19
C ASN A 23 17.28 -11.21 21.42
N VAL A 24 17.55 -10.24 22.30
CA VAL A 24 16.72 -9.98 23.50
C VAL A 24 15.46 -9.20 23.11
N PHE A 25 15.55 -8.18 22.26
CA PHE A 25 14.38 -7.37 21.87
C PHE A 25 13.37 -8.14 21.01
N ALA A 26 13.83 -9.01 20.10
CA ALA A 26 12.94 -9.86 19.31
C ALA A 26 12.12 -10.80 20.23
N SER A 27 12.71 -11.28 21.33
CA SER A 27 12.01 -12.12 22.30
C SER A 27 10.96 -11.33 23.10
N ASP A 28 11.16 -10.03 23.30
CA ASP A 28 10.22 -9.19 24.06
C ASP A 28 8.94 -8.91 23.25
N LEU A 29 9.05 -8.63 21.95
CA LEU A 29 7.87 -8.45 21.09
C LEU A 29 7.05 -9.75 20.97
N ASP A 30 7.71 -10.91 20.82
CA ASP A 30 7.04 -12.22 20.79
C ASP A 30 6.26 -12.50 22.07
N ASN A 31 6.81 -12.11 23.23
CA ASN A 31 6.12 -12.20 24.51
C ASN A 31 4.88 -11.30 24.55
N ALA A 32 4.98 -10.05 24.05
CA ALA A 32 3.83 -9.16 23.96
C ALA A 32 2.74 -9.72 23.06
N VAL A 33 3.09 -10.25 21.88
CA VAL A 33 2.13 -10.87 20.96
C VAL A 33 1.49 -12.10 21.60
N THR A 34 2.25 -12.86 22.40
CA THR A 34 1.71 -13.99 23.17
C THR A 34 0.70 -13.52 24.23
N ALA A 35 1.00 -12.45 24.96
CA ALA A 35 0.07 -11.81 25.89
C ALA A 35 -1.21 -11.31 25.18
N MET A 36 -1.08 -10.66 24.01
CA MET A 36 -2.24 -10.25 23.19
C MET A 36 -3.12 -11.44 22.80
N ARG A 37 -2.50 -12.54 22.34
CA ARG A 37 -3.22 -13.78 21.98
C ARG A 37 -3.93 -14.42 23.18
N ALA A 38 -3.38 -14.25 24.38
CA ALA A 38 -4.01 -14.68 25.63
C ALA A 38 -5.08 -13.70 26.15
N GLY A 39 -5.24 -12.53 25.51
CA GLY A 39 -6.14 -11.47 25.94
C GLY A 39 -5.61 -10.60 27.07
N ASP A 40 -4.34 -10.76 27.49
CA ASP A 40 -3.70 -9.89 28.48
C ASP A 40 -3.10 -8.65 27.81
N PHE A 41 -3.99 -7.74 27.42
CA PHE A 41 -3.62 -6.51 26.76
C PHE A 41 -2.88 -5.52 27.67
N ALA A 42 -3.06 -5.62 28.99
CA ALA A 42 -2.31 -4.78 29.92
C ALA A 42 -0.83 -5.19 29.98
N GLU A 43 -0.55 -6.50 30.05
CA GLU A 43 0.80 -7.03 29.96
C GLU A 43 1.43 -6.73 28.60
N ALA A 44 0.70 -6.98 27.50
CA ALA A 44 1.17 -6.68 26.16
C ALA A 44 1.58 -5.20 25.99
N TYR A 45 0.77 -4.26 26.47
CA TYR A 45 1.09 -2.83 26.43
C TYR A 45 2.35 -2.51 27.24
N CYS A 46 2.47 -3.07 28.45
CA CYS A 46 3.64 -2.85 29.31
C CYS A 46 4.94 -3.31 28.64
N ILE A 47 4.90 -4.41 27.88
CA ILE A 47 6.06 -4.93 27.14
C ILE A 47 6.33 -4.09 25.88
N MET A 48 5.31 -3.77 25.07
CA MET A 48 5.50 -3.06 23.81
C MET A 48 5.86 -1.60 23.97
N ARG A 49 5.37 -0.92 25.01
CA ARG A 49 5.59 0.51 25.20
C ARG A 49 7.08 0.91 25.15
N PRO A 50 8.00 0.30 25.92
CA PRO A 50 9.42 0.63 25.83
C PRO A 50 10.03 0.27 24.46
N LEU A 51 9.58 -0.80 23.80
CA LEU A 51 10.03 -1.14 22.44
C LEU A 51 9.64 -0.05 21.44
N ALA A 52 8.37 0.36 21.47
CA ALA A 52 7.84 1.41 20.61
C ALA A 52 8.50 2.77 20.85
N GLU A 53 8.79 3.10 22.11
CA GLU A 53 9.54 4.31 22.49
C GLU A 53 10.99 4.27 21.99
N ASN A 54 11.57 3.08 21.84
CA ASN A 54 12.91 2.86 21.24
C ASN A 54 12.89 2.73 19.71
N GLY A 55 11.73 2.91 19.07
CA GLY A 55 11.62 2.95 17.61
C GLY A 55 11.18 1.64 16.96
N ASP A 56 10.86 0.59 17.71
CA ASP A 56 10.37 -0.67 17.13
C ASP A 56 9.04 -0.46 16.39
N ALA A 57 9.04 -0.64 15.06
CA ALA A 57 7.90 -0.32 14.20
C ALA A 57 6.70 -1.24 14.44
N ASP A 58 6.93 -2.53 14.72
CA ASP A 58 5.88 -3.51 14.99
C ASP A 58 5.20 -3.20 16.33
N ALA A 59 5.99 -2.84 17.35
CA ALA A 59 5.45 -2.39 18.64
C ALA A 59 4.65 -1.09 18.49
N GLN A 60 5.14 -0.13 17.71
CA GLN A 60 4.39 1.10 17.40
C GLN A 60 3.06 0.78 16.69
N TYR A 61 3.10 -0.11 15.69
CA TYR A 61 1.90 -0.53 14.98
C TYR A 61 0.87 -1.19 15.90
N ASN A 62 1.32 -2.13 16.74
CA ASN A 62 0.44 -2.85 17.67
C ASN A 62 -0.14 -1.94 18.75
N ILE A 63 0.62 -0.98 19.27
CA ILE A 63 0.08 0.03 20.20
C ILE A 63 -0.98 0.88 19.51
N GLY A 64 -0.77 1.29 18.26
CA GLY A 64 -1.79 2.00 17.49
C GLY A 64 -3.08 1.19 17.36
N TRP A 65 -2.95 -0.11 17.05
CA TRP A 65 -4.08 -1.03 16.99
C TRP A 65 -4.82 -1.19 18.33
N MET A 66 -4.10 -1.22 19.45
CA MET A 66 -4.70 -1.27 20.79
C MET A 66 -5.49 -0.01 21.12
N TYR A 67 -4.98 1.18 20.77
CA TYR A 67 -5.71 2.43 20.93
C TYR A 67 -6.95 2.50 20.06
N MET A 68 -6.89 2.03 18.81
CA MET A 68 -8.05 2.02 17.91
C MET A 68 -9.20 1.14 18.45
N ASN A 69 -8.86 -0.02 19.04
CA ASN A 69 -9.86 -1.01 19.46
C ASN A 69 -10.19 -0.97 20.96
N GLY A 70 -9.48 -0.18 21.75
CA GLY A 70 -9.67 -0.12 23.20
C GLY A 70 -9.19 -1.38 23.93
N TYR A 71 -8.15 -2.04 23.44
CA TYR A 71 -7.60 -3.25 24.04
C TYR A 71 -6.58 -2.90 25.13
N GLY A 72 -6.95 -3.10 26.39
CA GLY A 72 -6.13 -2.70 27.55
C GLY A 72 -5.95 -1.19 27.71
N LEU A 73 -6.54 -0.40 26.80
CA LEU A 73 -6.45 1.05 26.70
C LEU A 73 -7.86 1.61 26.44
N ARG A 74 -8.07 2.90 26.70
CA ARG A 74 -9.28 3.58 26.24
C ARG A 74 -9.13 3.89 24.75
N VAL A 75 -10.21 3.70 23.99
CA VAL A 75 -10.26 4.06 22.56
C VAL A 75 -9.79 5.50 22.34
N ASN A 76 -8.84 5.69 21.43
CA ASN A 76 -8.33 7.00 21.03
C ASN A 76 -7.68 6.93 19.63
N ASP A 77 -8.44 7.34 18.62
CA ASP A 77 -8.03 7.25 17.23
C ASP A 77 -6.91 8.24 16.88
N SER A 78 -6.84 9.39 17.57
CA SER A 78 -5.76 10.36 17.43
C SER A 78 -4.42 9.77 17.87
N LEU A 79 -4.39 9.06 19.00
CA LEU A 79 -3.18 8.35 19.46
C LEU A 79 -2.86 7.14 18.58
N ALA A 80 -3.88 6.42 18.09
CA ALA A 80 -3.67 5.35 17.13
C ALA A 80 -2.94 5.87 15.88
N LEU A 81 -3.42 6.99 15.32
CA LEU A 81 -2.82 7.68 14.19
C LEU A 81 -1.38 8.09 14.47
N GLU A 82 -1.09 8.71 15.62
CA GLU A 82 0.28 9.10 15.98
C GLU A 82 1.24 7.91 16.02
N TRP A 83 0.82 6.78 16.58
CA TRP A 83 1.64 5.58 16.65
C TRP A 83 1.83 4.93 15.28
N TRP A 84 0.76 4.82 14.49
CA TRP A 84 0.87 4.32 13.12
C TRP A 84 1.74 5.22 12.24
N GLN A 85 1.67 6.55 12.39
CA GLN A 85 2.54 7.47 11.63
C GLN A 85 4.03 7.22 11.91
N LYS A 86 4.39 6.89 13.16
CA LYS A 86 5.78 6.52 13.50
C LYS A 86 6.21 5.21 12.83
N ALA A 87 5.35 4.20 12.82
CA ALA A 87 5.63 2.93 12.16
C ALA A 87 5.71 3.09 10.63
N ALA A 88 4.76 3.82 10.03
CA ALA A 88 4.70 4.12 8.61
C ALA A 88 5.94 4.90 8.13
N ALA A 89 6.45 5.83 8.93
CA ALA A 89 7.70 6.55 8.64
C ALA A 89 8.94 5.64 8.52
N GLN A 90 8.83 4.39 8.98
CA GLN A 90 9.86 3.36 8.89
C GLN A 90 9.59 2.34 7.78
N GLY A 91 8.56 2.56 6.95
CA GLY A 91 8.16 1.64 5.87
C GLY A 91 7.28 0.48 6.33
N HIS A 92 6.65 0.58 7.52
CA HIS A 92 5.70 -0.44 7.97
C HIS A 92 4.39 -0.35 7.16
N SER A 93 4.21 -1.28 6.22
CA SER A 93 3.13 -1.22 5.24
C SER A 93 1.73 -1.36 5.86
N ASP A 94 1.54 -2.22 6.87
CA ASP A 94 0.25 -2.33 7.59
C ASP A 94 -0.13 -1.06 8.36
N ALA A 95 0.86 -0.30 8.83
CA ALA A 95 0.62 0.98 9.50
C ALA A 95 0.13 2.02 8.49
N SER A 96 0.79 2.14 7.34
CA SER A 96 0.32 2.98 6.22
C SER A 96 -1.08 2.58 5.79
N PHE A 97 -1.37 1.28 5.65
CA PHE A 97 -2.71 0.80 5.32
C PHE A 97 -3.75 1.20 6.37
N SER A 98 -3.42 1.05 7.66
CA SER A 98 -4.30 1.41 8.78
C SER A 98 -4.59 2.91 8.83
N ILE A 99 -3.59 3.76 8.54
CA ILE A 99 -3.79 5.21 8.39
C ILE A 99 -4.74 5.50 7.21
N GLY A 100 -4.55 4.82 6.09
CA GLY A 100 -5.43 4.95 4.92
C GLY A 100 -6.89 4.59 5.24
N MET A 101 -7.09 3.51 5.98
CA MET A 101 -8.40 3.07 6.47
C MET A 101 -9.03 4.10 7.42
N LEU A 102 -8.25 4.61 8.38
CA LEU A 102 -8.72 5.59 9.35
C LEU A 102 -9.22 6.86 8.65
N TYR A 103 -8.44 7.42 7.73
CA TYR A 103 -8.87 8.59 6.95
C TYR A 103 -10.02 8.30 5.97
N SER A 104 -10.14 7.07 5.47
CA SER A 104 -11.26 6.69 4.58
C SER A 104 -12.59 6.66 5.31
N LEU A 105 -12.59 6.16 6.55
CA LEU A 105 -13.77 6.09 7.40
C LEU A 105 -14.09 7.47 7.96
N GLY A 106 -13.09 8.16 8.51
CA GLY A 106 -13.26 9.47 9.14
C GLY A 106 -14.17 9.46 10.36
N ASP A 107 -14.22 8.33 11.06
CA ASP A 107 -14.98 8.15 12.28
C ASP A 107 -14.15 8.59 13.51
N GLY A 108 -14.83 9.05 14.57
CA GLY A 108 -14.16 9.45 15.80
C GLY A 108 -13.54 10.85 15.77
N GLU A 109 -12.31 10.99 16.28
CA GLU A 109 -11.60 12.29 16.36
C GLU A 109 -10.82 12.64 15.09
N VAL A 110 -10.56 11.66 14.22
CA VAL A 110 -9.83 11.86 12.95
C VAL A 110 -10.86 12.03 11.83
N ALA A 111 -10.93 13.23 11.28
CA ALA A 111 -11.86 13.55 10.20
C ALA A 111 -11.52 12.77 8.92
N LYS A 112 -12.55 12.50 8.12
CA LYS A 112 -12.38 11.90 6.80
C LYS A 112 -11.48 12.76 5.94
N ASP A 113 -10.49 12.14 5.30
CA ASP A 113 -9.61 12.77 4.32
C ASP A 113 -9.31 11.78 3.19
N SER A 114 -10.00 11.93 2.07
CA SER A 114 -9.86 11.00 0.94
C SER A 114 -8.48 11.08 0.29
N ASP A 115 -7.83 12.25 0.30
CA ASP A 115 -6.50 12.41 -0.29
C ASP A 115 -5.43 11.75 0.58
N ALA A 116 -5.49 12.01 1.88
CA ALA A 116 -4.61 11.33 2.84
C ALA A 116 -4.83 9.81 2.82
N ALA A 117 -6.07 9.35 2.64
CA ALA A 117 -6.36 7.93 2.48
C ALA A 117 -5.68 7.33 1.25
N ILE A 118 -5.86 7.95 0.07
CA ILE A 118 -5.25 7.49 -1.19
C ILE A 118 -3.73 7.49 -1.08
N ASP A 119 -3.13 8.54 -0.51
CA ASP A 119 -1.68 8.64 -0.35
C ASP A 119 -1.13 7.51 0.52
N ASN A 120 -1.78 7.22 1.64
CA ASN A 120 -1.36 6.15 2.54
C ASN A 120 -1.58 4.75 1.94
N TYR A 121 -2.65 4.54 1.17
CA TYR A 121 -2.82 3.30 0.42
C TYR A 121 -1.75 3.13 -0.67
N LEU A 122 -1.35 4.20 -1.36
CA LEU A 122 -0.29 4.13 -2.35
C LEU A 122 1.05 3.77 -1.70
N VAL A 123 1.39 4.39 -0.57
CA VAL A 123 2.58 4.04 0.21
C VAL A 123 2.52 2.56 0.63
N ALA A 124 1.42 2.12 1.23
CA ALA A 124 1.25 0.72 1.65
C ALA A 124 1.40 -0.26 0.47
N ALA A 125 0.81 0.07 -0.69
CA ALA A 125 0.90 -0.74 -1.90
C ALA A 125 2.32 -0.83 -2.47
N ILE A 126 3.07 0.29 -2.46
CA ILE A 126 4.47 0.34 -2.87
C ILE A 126 5.34 -0.53 -1.95
N ASP A 127 5.03 -0.54 -0.66
CA ASP A 127 5.70 -1.36 0.36
C ASP A 127 5.16 -2.81 0.42
N GLY A 128 4.33 -3.23 -0.55
CA GLY A 128 3.91 -4.61 -0.73
C GLY A 128 2.61 -5.02 -0.04
N HIS A 129 1.84 -4.10 0.53
CA HIS A 129 0.53 -4.41 1.12
C HIS A 129 -0.51 -4.68 0.02
N GLU A 130 -0.83 -5.95 -0.21
CA GLU A 130 -1.71 -6.36 -1.31
C GLU A 130 -3.14 -5.80 -1.20
N ASP A 131 -3.71 -5.73 0.01
CA ASP A 131 -5.06 -5.19 0.16
C ASP A 131 -5.16 -3.70 -0.19
N ALA A 132 -4.06 -2.94 -0.04
CA ALA A 132 -4.03 -1.53 -0.44
C ALA A 132 -4.23 -1.38 -1.96
N ILE A 133 -3.58 -2.27 -2.74
CA ILE A 133 -3.78 -2.36 -4.19
C ILE A 133 -5.23 -2.71 -4.51
N VAL A 134 -5.81 -3.67 -3.78
CA VAL A 134 -7.22 -4.07 -3.97
C VAL A 134 -8.16 -2.90 -3.70
N ILE A 135 -7.96 -2.15 -2.62
CA ILE A 135 -8.78 -0.97 -2.28
C ILE A 135 -8.66 0.09 -3.38
N LEU A 136 -7.44 0.46 -3.78
CA LEU A 136 -7.22 1.45 -4.83
C LEU A 136 -7.87 1.02 -6.15
N LYS A 137 -7.68 -0.24 -6.58
CA LYS A 137 -8.38 -0.80 -7.75
C LYS A 137 -9.88 -0.69 -7.59
N SER A 138 -10.41 -1.03 -6.41
CA SER A 138 -11.84 -0.95 -6.12
C SER A 138 -12.38 0.48 -6.28
N MET A 139 -11.64 1.48 -5.78
CA MET A 139 -11.97 2.90 -5.95
C MET A 139 -11.97 3.29 -7.44
N MET A 140 -10.95 2.88 -8.20
CA MET A 140 -10.86 3.14 -9.64
C MET A 140 -12.03 2.51 -10.41
N LEU A 141 -12.31 1.22 -10.17
CA LEU A 141 -13.36 0.46 -10.87
C LEU A 141 -14.77 1.01 -10.58
N ARG A 142 -14.98 1.59 -9.39
CA ARG A 142 -16.22 2.26 -9.01
C ARG A 142 -16.29 3.73 -9.43
N ASN A 143 -15.22 4.28 -10.00
CA ASN A 143 -15.06 5.70 -10.30
C ASN A 143 -15.35 6.58 -9.07
N ASP A 144 -14.72 6.24 -7.94
CA ASP A 144 -14.74 7.10 -6.76
C ASP A 144 -14.19 8.49 -7.10
N GLU A 145 -14.85 9.54 -6.61
CA GLU A 145 -14.57 10.93 -7.01
C GLU A 145 -13.13 11.34 -6.71
N ALA A 146 -12.64 11.05 -5.51
CA ALA A 146 -11.31 11.47 -5.08
C ALA A 146 -10.20 10.81 -5.90
N ILE A 147 -10.30 9.50 -6.14
CA ILE A 147 -9.29 8.80 -6.96
C ILE A 147 -9.40 9.19 -8.44
N THR A 148 -10.60 9.50 -8.92
CA THR A 148 -10.85 9.91 -10.32
C THR A 148 -10.14 11.22 -10.63
N GLU A 149 -10.20 12.20 -9.72
CA GLU A 149 -9.49 13.48 -9.90
C GLU A 149 -7.98 13.32 -10.04
N ARG A 150 -7.42 12.27 -9.45
CA ARG A 150 -5.98 11.96 -9.42
C ARG A 150 -5.60 10.75 -10.28
N LEU A 151 -6.54 10.17 -11.02
CA LEU A 151 -6.37 8.87 -11.67
C LEU A 151 -5.20 8.89 -12.65
N TYR A 152 -5.10 9.94 -13.46
CA TYR A 152 -4.03 10.08 -14.44
C TYR A 152 -2.65 10.09 -13.79
N SER A 153 -2.43 10.90 -12.75
CA SER A 153 -1.13 10.95 -12.06
C SER A 153 -0.80 9.63 -11.38
N ILE A 154 -1.77 9.01 -10.71
CA ILE A 154 -1.58 7.71 -10.04
C ILE A 154 -1.16 6.64 -11.04
N ILE A 155 -1.85 6.55 -12.18
CA ILE A 155 -1.50 5.58 -13.21
C ILE A 155 -0.16 5.91 -13.86
N LYS A 156 0.13 7.19 -14.13
CA LYS A 156 1.40 7.61 -14.71
C LYS A 156 2.60 7.21 -13.83
N ASP A 157 2.47 7.36 -12.52
CA ASP A 157 3.57 7.15 -11.58
C ASP A 157 3.61 5.71 -11.03
N HIS A 158 2.48 4.99 -11.06
CA HIS A 158 2.31 3.70 -10.39
C HIS A 158 1.54 2.64 -11.20
N GLU A 159 1.49 2.73 -12.54
CA GLU A 159 0.77 1.77 -13.41
C GLU A 159 1.12 0.30 -13.14
N SER A 160 2.36 -0.01 -12.73
CA SER A 160 2.80 -1.38 -12.42
C SER A 160 2.04 -2.02 -11.26
N LEU A 161 1.40 -1.23 -10.38
CA LEU A 161 0.59 -1.74 -9.28
C LEU A 161 -0.78 -2.25 -9.75
N PHE A 162 -1.33 -1.67 -10.82
CA PHE A 162 -2.78 -1.74 -11.05
C PHE A 162 -3.21 -2.71 -12.15
N GLY A 163 -2.37 -3.06 -13.11
CA GLY A 163 -2.83 -3.93 -14.19
C GLY A 163 -1.80 -4.20 -15.27
N ILE A 164 -2.31 -4.74 -16.38
CA ILE A 164 -1.50 -5.13 -17.53
C ILE A 164 -1.70 -4.10 -18.63
N LYS A 165 -0.58 -3.61 -19.20
CA LYS A 165 -0.63 -2.78 -20.40
C LYS A 165 -1.11 -3.61 -21.58
N ARG A 166 -2.11 -3.10 -22.29
CA ARG A 166 -2.67 -3.75 -23.47
C ARG A 166 -2.91 -2.74 -24.57
N GLN A 167 -2.65 -3.13 -25.81
CA GLN A 167 -3.22 -2.43 -26.94
C GLN A 167 -4.66 -2.91 -27.13
N VAL A 168 -5.61 -1.99 -27.04
CA VAL A 168 -7.04 -2.32 -27.16
C VAL A 168 -7.64 -1.53 -28.30
N LYS A 169 -8.38 -2.24 -29.16
CA LYS A 169 -9.22 -1.63 -30.19
C LYS A 169 -10.69 -1.75 -29.76
N ALA A 170 -11.26 -0.63 -29.34
CA ALA A 170 -12.67 -0.59 -29.02
C ALA A 170 -13.49 -0.82 -30.28
N THR A 171 -14.54 -1.64 -30.18
CA THR A 171 -15.63 -1.68 -31.18
C THR A 171 -16.91 -1.08 -30.61
N LYS A 172 -17.06 -1.15 -29.28
CA LYS A 172 -18.10 -0.48 -28.50
C LYS A 172 -17.50 0.05 -27.20
N LEU A 173 -17.97 1.21 -26.78
CA LEU A 173 -17.64 1.83 -25.50
C LEU A 173 -18.91 1.94 -24.67
N ASN A 174 -18.78 1.68 -23.37
CA ASN A 174 -19.88 1.86 -22.43
C ASN A 174 -19.40 2.69 -21.23
N ALA A 175 -19.87 3.93 -21.14
CA ALA A 175 -19.73 4.73 -19.93
C ALA A 175 -20.99 4.49 -19.09
N ARG A 176 -20.96 3.49 -18.20
CA ARG A 176 -22.18 3.12 -17.45
C ARG A 176 -22.74 4.25 -16.56
N LYS A 177 -21.98 5.34 -16.27
CA LYS A 177 -22.44 6.50 -15.46
C LYS A 177 -21.67 7.83 -15.70
N GLY A 178 -21.36 8.23 -16.93
CA GLY A 178 -20.65 9.50 -17.20
C GLY A 178 -20.81 9.96 -18.64
N PRO A 179 -20.59 11.25 -18.96
CA PRO A 179 -20.93 11.86 -20.25
C PRO A 179 -20.35 11.00 -21.36
N SER A 180 -21.14 10.79 -22.42
CA SER A 180 -20.70 10.10 -23.62
C SER A 180 -19.28 10.56 -23.93
N THR A 181 -18.31 9.66 -23.71
CA THR A 181 -16.88 9.93 -23.85
C THR A 181 -16.68 10.79 -25.08
N GLU A 182 -16.04 11.94 -24.92
CA GLU A 182 -15.87 12.91 -26.00
C GLU A 182 -15.46 12.19 -27.29
N SER A 183 -15.96 12.66 -28.44
CA SER A 183 -15.70 12.04 -29.75
C SER A 183 -14.21 11.71 -29.98
N LYS A 184 -13.30 12.49 -29.37
CA LYS A 184 -11.85 12.28 -29.38
C LYS A 184 -11.39 10.96 -28.73
N ILE A 185 -11.91 10.63 -27.54
CA ILE A 185 -11.56 9.41 -26.79
C ILE A 185 -12.03 8.18 -27.57
N ILE A 186 -13.27 8.23 -28.06
CA ILE A 186 -13.84 7.18 -28.90
C ILE A 186 -12.98 6.98 -30.13
N THR A 187 -12.61 8.06 -30.83
CA THR A 187 -11.81 8.00 -32.05
C THR A 187 -10.44 7.35 -31.82
N ARG A 188 -9.78 7.61 -30.69
CA ARG A 188 -8.47 7.02 -30.37
C ARG A 188 -8.59 5.54 -30.01
N LEU A 189 -9.52 5.18 -29.13
CA LEU A 189 -9.76 3.78 -28.75
C LEU A 189 -10.22 2.92 -29.95
N LEU A 190 -11.01 3.48 -30.89
CA LEU A 190 -11.39 2.80 -32.14
C LEU A 190 -10.19 2.54 -33.07
N LYS A 191 -9.12 3.36 -32.98
CA LYS A 191 -7.90 3.24 -33.77
C LYS A 191 -6.86 2.29 -33.16
N GLY A 192 -7.10 1.77 -31.96
CA GLY A 192 -6.15 0.95 -31.22
C GLY A 192 -5.23 1.82 -30.38
N GLU A 193 -5.43 1.83 -29.07
CA GLU A 193 -4.64 2.62 -28.12
C GLU A 193 -4.10 1.73 -27.00
N VAL A 194 -2.95 2.12 -26.43
CA VAL A 194 -2.39 1.45 -25.26
C VAL A 194 -3.11 1.95 -24.02
N VAL A 195 -3.72 1.01 -23.31
CA VAL A 195 -4.48 1.23 -22.09
C VAL A 195 -3.94 0.34 -20.98
N LEU A 196 -4.18 0.72 -19.74
CA LEU A 196 -4.02 -0.17 -18.60
C LEU A 196 -5.32 -0.94 -18.39
N GLU A 197 -5.28 -2.26 -18.58
CA GLU A 197 -6.41 -3.13 -18.26
C GLU A 197 -6.41 -3.43 -16.76
N LEU A 198 -7.44 -2.96 -16.07
CA LEU A 198 -7.62 -3.15 -14.63
C LEU A 198 -8.41 -4.42 -14.32
N ASN A 199 -9.35 -4.78 -15.19
CA ASN A 199 -10.22 -5.94 -15.03
C ASN A 199 -10.74 -6.41 -16.41
N LYS A 200 -10.85 -7.74 -16.58
CA LYS A 200 -11.43 -8.38 -17.77
C LYS A 200 -12.58 -9.29 -17.37
N GLN A 201 -13.73 -9.10 -18.01
CA GLN A 201 -14.92 -9.92 -17.88
C GLN A 201 -15.36 -10.36 -19.28
N GLU A 202 -15.04 -11.61 -19.63
CA GLU A 202 -15.31 -12.17 -20.95
C GLU A 202 -14.67 -11.32 -22.08
N GLN A 203 -15.51 -10.64 -22.87
CA GLN A 203 -15.14 -9.77 -24.00
C GLN A 203 -15.10 -8.27 -23.63
N TRP A 204 -15.34 -7.97 -22.36
CA TRP A 204 -15.34 -6.61 -21.83
C TRP A 204 -14.14 -6.40 -20.92
N SER A 205 -13.46 -5.28 -21.11
CA SER A 205 -12.34 -4.86 -20.26
C SER A 205 -12.62 -3.48 -19.69
N GLN A 206 -12.35 -3.29 -18.41
CA GLN A 206 -12.33 -1.97 -17.77
C GLN A 206 -10.91 -1.44 -17.79
N VAL A 207 -10.72 -0.30 -18.45
CA VAL A 207 -9.39 0.21 -18.78
C VAL A 207 -9.24 1.69 -18.44
N VAL A 208 -7.99 2.12 -18.28
CA VAL A 208 -7.61 3.54 -18.18
C VAL A 208 -6.65 3.87 -19.33
N ALA A 209 -6.87 5.00 -20.00
CA ALA A 209 -5.96 5.44 -21.04
C ALA A 209 -4.69 6.07 -20.42
N LEU A 210 -3.52 5.63 -20.87
CA LEU A 210 -2.24 6.07 -20.30
C LEU A 210 -1.78 7.47 -20.78
N ARG A 211 -2.42 8.04 -21.80
CA ARG A 211 -1.98 9.28 -22.49
C ARG A 211 -3.10 10.28 -22.70
N ASP A 212 -4.09 10.28 -21.82
CA ASP A 212 -5.24 11.17 -21.92
C ASP A 212 -5.66 11.68 -20.55
N GLU A 213 -5.17 12.87 -20.20
CA GLU A 213 -5.51 13.57 -18.96
C GLU A 213 -6.99 13.98 -18.89
N ALA A 214 -7.69 14.00 -20.03
CA ALA A 214 -9.13 14.23 -20.05
C ALA A 214 -9.91 12.98 -19.60
N ILE A 215 -9.30 11.79 -19.68
CA ILE A 215 -9.87 10.55 -19.14
C ILE A 215 -9.46 10.42 -17.69
N LYS A 216 -10.29 10.98 -16.82
CA LYS A 216 -10.11 10.92 -15.37
C LYS A 216 -10.73 9.69 -14.72
N GLN A 217 -11.40 8.84 -15.49
CA GLN A 217 -12.15 7.69 -14.99
C GLN A 217 -11.85 6.41 -15.78
N THR A 218 -12.21 5.26 -15.22
CA THR A 218 -12.13 3.99 -15.93
C THR A 218 -13.26 3.85 -16.96
N ILE A 219 -13.00 3.19 -18.09
CA ILE A 219 -13.95 3.02 -19.20
C ILE A 219 -14.08 1.54 -19.55
N TRP A 220 -15.31 1.09 -19.83
CA TRP A 220 -15.53 -0.25 -20.37
C TRP A 220 -15.39 -0.26 -21.89
N VAL A 221 -14.55 -1.17 -22.37
CA VAL A 221 -14.28 -1.41 -23.78
C VAL A 221 -14.67 -2.84 -24.15
N TYR A 222 -15.38 -3.00 -25.26
CA TYR A 222 -15.65 -4.31 -25.86
C TYR A 222 -14.58 -4.62 -26.90
N SER A 223 -13.80 -5.68 -26.66
CA SER A 223 -12.65 -6.06 -27.48
C SER A 223 -12.70 -7.54 -27.86
N PRO A 224 -13.48 -7.91 -28.90
CA PRO A 224 -13.57 -9.29 -29.38
C PRO A 224 -12.31 -9.82 -30.09
N LEU A 225 -11.22 -9.05 -30.12
CA LEU A 225 -9.96 -9.38 -30.81
C LEU A 225 -8.77 -9.06 -29.91
N LEU A 226 -8.65 -9.77 -28.79
CA LEU A 226 -7.36 -9.85 -28.08
C LEU A 226 -6.50 -10.86 -28.82
N GLU A 227 -5.59 -10.37 -29.66
CA GLU A 227 -4.43 -11.17 -30.06
C GLU A 227 -3.42 -11.09 -28.92
N ASP A 228 -3.10 -12.23 -28.30
CA ASP A 228 -1.93 -12.37 -27.44
C ASP A 228 -0.68 -12.20 -28.32
N ILE A 229 -0.26 -10.95 -28.51
CA ILE A 229 1.12 -10.65 -28.89
C ILE A 229 1.88 -10.48 -27.58
N LEU A 230 2.00 -11.56 -26.82
CA LEU A 230 3.22 -11.77 -26.07
C LEU A 230 4.31 -11.87 -27.14
N SER A 231 5.01 -10.75 -27.31
CA SER A 231 6.19 -10.57 -28.13
C SER A 231 6.88 -11.90 -28.46
N ALA A 232 6.89 -12.21 -29.75
CA ALA A 232 7.85 -13.09 -30.40
C ALA A 232 9.32 -12.62 -30.25
N GLU A 233 9.62 -11.72 -29.30
CA GLU A 233 10.96 -11.23 -28.97
C GLU A 233 11.62 -12.04 -27.84
N ALA A 234 10.97 -13.10 -27.32
CA ALA A 234 11.60 -14.07 -26.42
C ALA A 234 12.33 -15.23 -27.15
N ILE A 235 12.44 -15.19 -28.49
CA ILE A 235 13.15 -16.21 -29.30
C ILE A 235 14.26 -15.61 -30.20
N ALA A 236 14.56 -14.30 -30.13
CA ALA A 236 15.69 -13.75 -30.87
C ALA A 236 16.29 -12.51 -30.20
N GLU A 237 17.08 -12.71 -29.14
CA GLU A 237 18.49 -12.27 -28.99
C GLU A 237 19.07 -12.69 -27.63
#